data_AF-A0A9D5A9F4-F1
#
_entry.id   AF-A0A9D5A9F4-F1
#
_cell.length_a   1.000
_cell.length_b   1.000
_cell.length_c   1.000
_cell.angle_alpha   90.00
_cell.angle_beta   90.00
_cell.angle_gamma   90.00
#
_symmetry.space_group_name_H-M   'P 1'
#
loop_
_entity.id
_entity.type
_entity.pdbx_description
1 polymer ?
#
loop_
_entity_poly.entity_id
_entity_poly.type
_entity_poly.pdbx_seq_one_letter_code
_entity_poly.pdbx_strand_id
1 'polypeptide(L)'
;MIESFGSQPPEKWMSLPDIGYLIANRYNVVLVCLGNPCMTFFPMTSSHSPNVSIYCIGFVNRNHWVQVNMKEGFPLPPVTLD
;
A
#
# COMPACT_ATOMS: atom_id res chain seq x y z
N MET A 1 17.12 9.08 -13.38
CA MET A 1 16.55 8.31 -14.50
C MET A 1 16.44 6.88 -14.00
N ILE A 2 15.24 6.32 -13.90
CA ILE A 2 15.10 4.88 -13.61
C ILE A 2 15.44 4.19 -14.93
N GLU A 3 16.61 3.55 -15.00
CA GLU A 3 16.92 2.61 -16.07
C GLU A 3 15.79 1.58 -16.11
N SER A 4 15.32 1.19 -17.30
CA SER A 4 14.23 0.23 -17.39
C SER A 4 14.70 -1.08 -16.75
N PHE A 5 14.26 -1.35 -15.52
CA PHE A 5 14.51 -2.63 -14.90
C PHE A 5 13.78 -3.66 -15.74
N GLY A 6 14.53 -4.57 -16.39
CA GLY A 6 13.97 -5.73 -17.05
C GLY A 6 13.11 -6.54 -16.08
N SER A 7 12.40 -7.56 -16.57
CA SER A 7 11.57 -8.43 -15.73
C SER A 7 12.35 -8.88 -14.49
N GLN A 8 11.86 -8.51 -13.31
CA GLN A 8 12.45 -8.89 -12.04
C GLN A 8 11.85 -10.21 -11.56
N PRO A 9 12.63 -11.07 -10.88
CA PRO A 9 12.09 -12.33 -10.38
C PRO A 9 11.15 -12.07 -9.18
N PRO A 10 10.19 -12.98 -8.90
CA PRO A 10 9.12 -12.74 -7.90
C PRO A 10 9.61 -12.37 -6.50
N GLU A 11 10.77 -12.85 -6.08
CA GLU A 11 11.40 -12.52 -4.79
C GLU A 11 11.87 -11.06 -4.67
N LYS A 12 11.91 -10.32 -5.78
CA LYS A 12 12.20 -8.87 -5.82
C LYS A 12 10.93 -8.03 -5.93
N TRP A 13 9.76 -8.66 -6.07
CA TRP A 13 8.50 -7.93 -6.17
C TRP A 13 8.09 -7.36 -4.82
N MET A 14 7.24 -6.35 -4.87
CA MET A 14 6.57 -5.85 -3.68
C MET A 14 5.68 -6.96 -3.08
N SER A 15 6.02 -7.42 -1.89
CA SER A 15 5.24 -8.36 -1.08
C SER A 15 4.61 -7.66 0.13
N LEU A 16 3.39 -8.06 0.48
CA LEU A 16 2.72 -7.65 1.71
C LEU A 16 2.87 -8.75 2.79
N PRO A 17 2.93 -8.41 4.09
CA PRO A 17 2.71 -7.07 4.67
C PRO A 17 3.92 -6.13 4.71
N ASP A 18 5.15 -6.65 4.61
CA ASP A 18 6.38 -5.90 4.92
C ASP A 18 6.54 -4.58 4.16
N ILE A 19 6.35 -4.60 2.83
CA ILE A 19 6.47 -3.39 2.01
C ILE A 19 5.33 -2.40 2.30
N GLY A 20 4.16 -2.89 2.71
CA GLY A 20 3.02 -2.05 3.07
C GLY A 20 3.34 -1.12 4.24
N TYR A 21 3.91 -1.66 5.32
CA TYR A 21 4.37 -0.84 6.45
C TYR A 21 5.53 0.08 6.11
N LEU A 22 6.48 -0.37 5.25
CA LEU A 22 7.58 0.49 4.81
C LEU A 22 7.07 1.72 4.05
N ILE A 23 6.12 1.55 3.14
CA ILE A 23 5.50 2.67 2.41
C ILE A 23 4.74 3.58 3.37
N ALA A 24 3.87 3.01 4.22
CA ALA A 24 3.07 3.78 5.17
C ALA A 24 3.95 4.66 6.08
N ASN A 25 5.01 4.09 6.65
CA ASN A 25 5.94 4.82 7.53
C ASN A 25 6.81 5.82 6.76
N ARG A 26 7.35 5.45 5.59
CA ARG A 26 8.27 6.31 4.82
C ARG A 26 7.59 7.59 4.35
N TYR A 27 6.33 7.50 3.94
CA TYR A 27 5.58 8.63 3.39
C TYR A 27 4.60 9.25 4.39
N ASN A 28 4.45 8.66 5.58
CA ASN A 28 3.47 9.07 6.58
C ASN A 28 2.03 9.11 6.01
N VAL A 29 1.60 7.98 5.46
CA VAL A 29 0.29 7.81 4.81
C VAL A 29 -0.42 6.56 5.31
N VAL A 30 -1.75 6.53 5.24
CA VAL A 30 -2.50 5.28 5.31
C VAL A 30 -2.47 4.65 3.92
N LEU A 31 -1.91 3.45 3.83
CA LEU A 31 -1.90 2.67 2.58
C LEU A 31 -2.98 1.60 2.63
N VAL A 32 -3.90 1.63 1.67
CA VAL A 32 -4.94 0.61 1.46
C VAL A 32 -4.54 -0.26 0.26
N CYS A 33 -4.40 -1.55 0.49
CA CYS A 33 -4.08 -2.53 -0.54
C CYS A 33 -5.33 -3.37 -0.83
N LEU A 34 -5.89 -3.23 -2.04
CA LEU A 34 -7.01 -4.02 -2.55
C LEU A 34 -6.44 -5.24 -3.31
N GLY A 35 -6.48 -6.41 -2.69
CA GLY A 35 -5.87 -7.62 -3.24
C GLY A 35 -6.44 -8.88 -2.62
N ASN A 36 -5.63 -9.94 -2.54
CA ASN A 36 -6.01 -11.18 -1.87
C ASN A 36 -4.94 -11.59 -0.84
N PRO A 37 -5.10 -11.23 0.46
CA PRO A 37 -6.22 -10.48 1.04
C PRO A 37 -6.08 -8.96 0.87
N CYS A 38 -7.18 -8.22 1.11
CA CYS A 38 -7.11 -6.77 1.28
C CYS A 38 -6.48 -6.42 2.65
N MET A 39 -5.68 -5.36 2.70
CA MET A 39 -4.98 -4.93 3.92
C MET A 39 -4.93 -3.40 4.01
N THR A 40 -4.95 -2.85 5.23
CA THR A 40 -4.78 -1.42 5.49
C THR A 40 -3.62 -1.20 6.46
N PHE A 41 -2.64 -0.39 6.07
CA PHE A 41 -1.41 -0.11 6.83
C PHE A 41 -1.40 1.33 7.34
N PHE A 42 -1.19 1.50 8.64
CA PHE A 42 -1.04 2.81 9.28
C PHE A 42 0.45 3.11 9.53
N PRO A 43 0.86 4.39 9.44
CA PRO A 43 2.21 4.78 9.84
C PRO A 43 2.37 4.57 11.36
N MET A 44 3.48 3.96 11.78
CA MET A 44 3.75 3.67 13.19
C MET A 44 4.34 4.88 13.93
N THR A 45 4.99 5.80 13.22
CA THR A 45 5.89 6.80 13.82
C THR A 45 5.38 8.24 13.77
N SER A 46 4.21 8.51 13.19
CA SER A 46 3.72 9.88 13.12
C SER A 46 3.00 10.27 14.40
N SER A 47 3.47 11.34 15.05
CA SER A 47 2.61 12.18 15.89
C SER A 47 1.29 12.36 15.17
N HIS A 48 0.16 12.16 15.85
CA HIS A 48 -1.20 12.23 15.28
C HIS A 48 -1.40 13.51 14.46
N SER A 49 -0.97 13.48 13.21
CA SER A 49 -1.22 14.56 12.28
C SER A 49 -2.70 14.43 11.96
N PRO A 50 -3.50 15.47 12.17
CA PRO A 50 -4.93 15.40 11.88
C PRO A 50 -5.20 15.14 10.38
N ASN A 51 -4.18 15.24 9.53
CA ASN A 51 -4.28 15.19 8.08
C ASN A 51 -3.39 14.09 7.47
N VAL A 52 -3.57 12.83 7.88
CA VAL A 52 -2.92 11.70 7.20
C VAL A 52 -3.63 11.42 5.87
N SER A 53 -2.88 11.43 4.78
CA SER A 53 -3.41 11.11 3.44
C SER A 53 -3.64 9.61 3.29
N ILE A 54 -4.71 9.23 2.59
CA ILE A 54 -5.04 7.83 2.27
C ILE A 54 -4.69 7.56 0.80
N TYR A 55 -3.89 6.52 0.55
CA TYR A 55 -3.59 6.04 -0.80
C TYR A 55 -4.07 4.61 -0.99
N CYS A 56 -4.66 4.32 -2.15
CA CYS A 56 -5.14 2.97 -2.47
C CYS A 56 -4.36 2.38 -3.65
N ILE A 57 -3.95 1.13 -3.52
CA ILE A 57 -3.37 0.34 -4.61
C ILE A 57 -4.13 -0.97 -4.79
N GLY A 58 -4.26 -1.42 -6.04
CA GLY A 58 -4.96 -2.64 -6.42
C GLY A 58 -4.00 -3.68 -6.99
N PHE A 59 -4.14 -4.93 -6.55
CA PHE A 59 -3.38 -6.06 -7.09
C PHE A 59 -4.11 -6.67 -8.29
N VAL A 60 -3.47 -6.64 -9.45
CA VAL A 60 -4.03 -7.13 -10.71
C VAL A 60 -3.12 -8.20 -11.31
N ASN A 61 -3.71 -9.15 -12.05
CA ASN A 61 -3.01 -10.21 -12.78
C ASN A 61 -2.04 -11.08 -11.96
N ARG A 62 -2.19 -11.08 -10.62
CA ARG A 62 -1.34 -11.81 -9.67
C ARG A 62 0.14 -11.39 -9.69
N ASN A 63 0.48 -10.21 -10.22
CA ASN A 63 1.87 -9.74 -10.27
C ASN A 63 2.05 -8.23 -10.30
N HIS A 64 0.98 -7.43 -10.39
CA HIS A 64 1.10 -6.01 -10.63
C HIS A 64 0.25 -5.19 -9.66
N TRP A 65 0.80 -4.05 -9.24
CA TRP A 65 0.15 -3.09 -8.36
C TRP A 65 -0.12 -1.81 -9.14
N VAL A 66 -1.37 -1.35 -9.11
CA VAL A 66 -1.80 -0.09 -9.74
C VAL A 66 -2.37 0.85 -8.70
N GLN A 67 -2.19 2.15 -8.87
CA GLN A 67 -2.90 3.13 -8.05
C GLN A 67 -4.40 3.08 -8.37
N VAL A 68 -5.22 3.16 -7.33
CA VAL A 68 -6.68 3.21 -7.44
C VAL A 68 -7.17 4.50 -6.79
N ASN A 69 -7.95 5.28 -7.54
CA ASN A 69 -8.60 6.47 -6.99
C ASN A 69 -9.98 6.06 -6.46
N MET A 70 -10.18 6.24 -5.16
CA MET A 70 -11.44 5.89 -4.50
C MET A 70 -12.39 7.08 -4.47
N LYS A 71 -13.68 6.78 -4.49
CA LYS A 71 -14.72 7.79 -4.22
C LYS A 71 -14.70 8.14 -2.73
N GLU A 72 -15.16 9.35 -2.41
CA GLU A 72 -15.38 9.76 -1.03
C GLU A 72 -16.33 8.79 -0.30
N GLY A 73 -16.04 8.49 0.96
CA GLY A 73 -16.85 7.59 1.79
C GLY A 73 -16.72 6.09 1.48
N PHE A 74 -15.71 5.67 0.71
CA PHE A 74 -15.50 4.25 0.44
C PHE A 74 -15.23 3.45 1.73
N PRO A 75 -15.68 2.18 1.81
CA PRO A 75 -15.39 1.34 2.97
C PRO A 75 -13.91 0.98 3.00
N LEU A 76 -13.24 1.27 4.11
CA LEU A 76 -11.86 0.83 4.31
C LEU A 76 -11.84 -0.68 4.59
N PRO A 77 -10.93 -1.44 3.95
CA PRO A 77 -10.67 -2.82 4.32
C PRO A 77 -10.22 -2.94 5.78
N PRO A 78 -10.34 -4.15 6.38
CA PRO A 78 -9.92 -4.39 7.76
C PRO A 78 -8.52 -3.85 8.03
N VAL A 79 -8.36 -3.24 9.20
CA VAL A 79 -7.05 -2.87 9.70
C VAL A 79 -6.31 -4.15 10.03
N THR A 80 -5.10 -4.32 9.50
CA THR A 80 -4.22 -5.40 9.93
C THR A 80 -3.77 -5.06 11.35
N LEU A 81 -4.36 -5.73 12.32
CA LEU A 81 -3.87 -5.80 13.69
C LEU A 81 -2.90 -6.97 13.72
N ASP A 82 -1.64 -6.67 14.00
CA ASP A 82 -0.58 -7.62 14.33
C ASP A 82 -0.95 -8.52 15.52
#